data_AF-A0A816W657-F1
#
_entry.id   AF-A0A816W657-F1
#
_cell.length_a   1.000
_cell.length_b   1.000
_cell.length_c   1.000
_cell.angle_alpha   90.00
_cell.angle_beta   90.00
_cell.angle_gamma   90.00
#
_symmetry.space_group_name_H-M   'P 1'
#
loop_
_entity.id
_entity.type
_entity.pdbx_description
1 polymer ?
#
loop_
_entity_poly.entity_id
_entity_poly.type
_entity_poly.pdbx_seq_one_letter_code
_entity_poly.pdbx_strand_id
1 'polypeptide(L)'
;MAEMTFLDLSSEIQQLIVSCVAKNSFQDLYRLRSTCKSMRALADTPDVYSSFDLYKHPWWTGLRNTLLRRCYDVGNPSTLYIKGVEYFYALQRHEEGLALMKRAADAGYERALYTYAMTRKLYGMMRNTSLVL
;
A
#
# COMPACT_ATOMS: atom_id res chain seq x y z
N MET A 1 27.93 25.58 18.85
CA MET A 1 26.63 24.97 19.18
C MET A 1 26.60 23.63 18.48
N ALA A 2 26.36 22.51 19.17
CA ALA A 2 26.25 21.22 18.50
C ALA A 2 24.97 21.22 17.67
N GLU A 3 25.09 21.06 16.35
CA GLU A 3 23.93 20.87 15.47
C GLU A 3 23.33 19.49 15.78
N MET A 4 22.10 19.47 16.26
CA MET A 4 21.32 18.24 16.41
C MET A 4 20.95 17.75 15.00
N THR A 5 21.36 16.54 14.68
CA THR A 5 21.05 15.89 13.41
C THR A 5 19.82 14.99 13.55
N PHE A 6 19.24 14.60 12.41
CA PHE A 6 18.12 13.64 12.39
C PHE A 6 18.43 12.32 13.09
N LEU A 7 19.70 11.88 13.06
CA LEU A 7 20.14 10.64 13.70
C LEU A 7 20.24 10.73 15.22
N ASP A 8 20.23 11.94 15.78
CA ASP A 8 20.25 12.17 17.22
C ASP A 8 18.85 12.08 17.85
N LEU A 9 17.80 11.98 17.03
CA LEU A 9 16.42 11.76 17.48
C LEU A 9 16.23 10.31 17.98
N SER A 10 15.19 10.06 18.78
CA SER A 10 14.82 8.68 19.15
C SER A 10 14.43 7.87 17.91
N SER A 11 14.66 6.55 17.95
CA SER A 11 14.32 5.64 16.85
C SER A 11 12.85 5.72 16.46
N GLU A 12 11.96 5.92 17.43
CA GLU A 12 10.51 6.05 17.20
C GLU A 12 10.17 7.30 16.36
N ILE A 13 10.80 8.43 16.68
CA ILE A 13 10.59 9.69 15.93
C ILE A 13 11.19 9.56 14.53
N GLN A 14 12.37 8.95 14.40
CA GLN A 14 12.97 8.69 13.09
C GLN A 14 12.04 7.83 12.22
N GLN A 15 11.52 6.72 12.77
CA GLN A 15 10.60 5.81 12.09
C GLN A 15 9.30 6.52 11.65
N LEU A 16 8.74 7.35 12.54
CA LEU A 16 7.52 8.11 12.27
C LEU A 16 7.72 9.09 11.11
N ILE A 17 8.82 9.85 11.12
CA ILE A 17 9.15 10.80 10.06
C ILE A 17 9.31 10.06 8.72
N VAL A 18 10.07 8.97 8.70
CA VAL A 18 10.30 8.19 7.48
C VAL A 18 8.99 7.60 6.94
N SER A 19 8.11 7.12 7.83
CA SER A 19 6.79 6.61 7.46
C SER A 19 5.89 7.71 6.88
N CYS A 20 5.94 8.92 7.44
CA CYS A 20 5.26 10.09 6.88
C CYS A 20 5.80 10.46 5.49
N VAL A 21 7.12 10.41 5.28
CA VAL A 21 7.72 10.63 3.96
C VAL A 21 7.24 9.56 2.97
N ALA A 22 7.23 8.29 3.37
CA ALA A 22 6.78 7.17 2.54
C ALA A 22 5.30 7.29 2.10
N LYS A 23 4.43 7.79 2.98
CA LYS A 23 3.01 8.03 2.69
C LYS A 23 2.78 9.17 1.70
N ASN A 24 3.67 10.17 1.67
CA ASN A 24 3.45 11.41 0.94
C ASN A 24 4.26 11.54 -0.36
N SER A 25 5.51 11.09 -0.37
CA SER A 25 6.43 11.30 -1.49
C SER A 25 7.35 10.11 -1.69
N PHE A 26 7.06 9.34 -2.74
CA PHE A 26 7.92 8.24 -3.18
C PHE A 26 9.33 8.73 -3.54
N GLN A 27 9.41 9.88 -4.20
CA GLN A 27 10.68 10.45 -4.63
C GLN A 27 11.56 10.81 -3.43
N ASP A 28 11.00 11.45 -2.40
CA ASP A 28 11.77 11.88 -1.23
C ASP A 28 12.19 10.69 -0.37
N LEU A 29 11.37 9.64 -0.27
CA LEU A 29 11.79 8.41 0.40
C LEU A 29 12.97 7.76 -0.31
N TYR A 30 12.95 7.68 -1.64
CA TYR A 30 14.07 7.08 -2.39
C TYR A 30 15.33 7.94 -2.34
N ARG A 31 15.19 9.27 -2.32
CA ARG A 31 16.29 10.19 -2.05
C ARG A 31 16.88 9.93 -0.66
N LEU A 32 16.04 9.90 0.38
CA LEU A 32 16.43 9.59 1.75
C LEU A 32 17.20 8.26 1.80
N ARG A 33 16.65 7.20 1.23
CA ARG A 33 17.26 5.86 1.17
C ARG A 33 18.62 5.82 0.47
N SER A 34 18.89 6.77 -0.43
CA SER A 34 20.14 6.84 -1.19
C SER A 34 21.29 7.55 -0.47
N THR A 35 21.00 8.30 0.61
CA THR A 35 21.99 9.14 1.31
C THR A 35 23.08 8.32 2.04
N CYS A 36 22.70 7.44 2.97
CA CYS A 36 23.64 6.66 3.77
C CYS A 36 23.06 5.32 4.23
N LYS A 37 23.90 4.45 4.82
CA LYS A 37 23.50 3.12 5.31
C LYS A 37 22.42 3.18 6.38
N SER A 38 22.50 4.13 7.31
CA SER A 38 21.51 4.31 8.37
C SER A 38 20.15 4.74 7.82
N MET A 39 20.13 5.71 6.90
CA MET A 39 18.87 6.14 6.24
C MET A 39 18.27 5.02 5.39
N ARG A 40 19.12 4.21 4.74
CA ARG A 40 18.65 3.03 4.03
C ARG A 40 17.98 2.04 4.98
N ALA A 41 18.59 1.76 6.12
CA ALA A 41 18.03 0.84 7.12
C ALA A 41 16.68 1.34 7.64
N LEU A 42 16.54 2.64 7.91
CA LEU A 42 15.27 3.25 8.35
C LEU A 42 14.18 3.15 7.27
N ALA A 43 14.54 3.39 6.01
CA ALA A 43 13.59 3.37 4.89
C ALA A 43 13.19 1.95 4.45
N ASP A 44 13.95 0.92 4.81
CA ASP A 44 13.69 -0.48 4.45
C ASP A 44 13.11 -1.28 5.64
N THR A 45 12.27 -0.64 6.46
CA THR A 45 11.54 -1.29 7.58
C THR A 45 10.12 -1.71 7.18
N PRO A 46 9.55 -2.73 7.86
CA PRO A 46 8.16 -3.15 7.64
C PRO A 46 7.13 -2.03 7.81
N ASP A 47 7.32 -1.14 8.80
CA ASP A 47 6.40 -0.02 9.07
C ASP A 47 6.37 1.01 7.94
N VAL A 48 7.52 1.22 7.30
CA VAL A 48 7.61 2.07 6.13
C VAL A 48 6.90 1.41 4.95
N TYR A 49 7.07 0.10 4.75
CA TYR A 49 6.35 -0.66 3.73
C TYR A 49 4.82 -0.66 3.95
N SER A 50 4.36 -0.76 5.20
CA SER A 50 2.94 -0.67 5.52
C SER A 50 2.36 0.73 5.32
N SER A 51 3.19 1.77 5.33
CA SER A 51 2.78 3.17 5.18
C SER A 51 2.73 3.68 3.72
N PHE A 52 3.24 2.93 2.74
CA PHE A 52 3.21 3.36 1.33
C PHE A 52 1.78 3.56 0.81
N ASP A 53 1.56 4.67 0.11
CA ASP A 53 0.43 4.81 -0.80
C ASP A 53 0.85 4.48 -2.23
N LEU A 54 0.76 3.20 -2.60
CA LEU A 54 1.10 2.73 -3.94
C LEU A 54 0.19 3.30 -5.02
N TYR A 55 -1.02 3.77 -4.70
CA TYR A 55 -1.87 4.42 -5.69
C TYR A 55 -1.20 5.68 -6.28
N LYS A 56 -0.42 6.40 -5.46
CA LYS A 56 0.36 7.58 -5.90
C LYS A 56 1.66 7.20 -6.60
N HIS A 57 2.03 5.92 -6.63
CA HIS A 57 3.27 5.49 -7.26
C HIS A 57 3.18 5.69 -8.78
N PRO A 58 4.25 6.19 -9.44
CA PRO A 58 4.27 6.36 -10.89
C PRO A 58 4.36 5.00 -11.60
N TRP A 59 3.21 4.37 -11.87
CA TRP A 59 3.08 3.03 -12.47
C TRP A 59 3.79 2.87 -13.83
N TRP A 60 3.97 3.97 -14.57
CA TRP A 60 4.69 3.99 -15.85
C TRP A 60 6.21 3.73 -15.70
N THR A 61 6.76 3.83 -14.49
CA THR A 61 8.18 3.58 -14.24
C THR A 61 8.53 2.10 -14.14
N GLY A 62 7.54 1.21 -14.27
CA GLY A 62 7.69 -0.22 -14.05
C GLY A 62 7.93 -0.49 -12.57
N LEU A 63 6.88 -0.88 -11.85
CA LEU A 63 7.01 -1.22 -10.44
C LEU A 63 8.03 -2.36 -10.31
N ARG A 64 9.10 -2.17 -9.54
CA ARG A 64 9.98 -3.30 -9.20
C ARG A 64 9.13 -4.32 -8.45
N ASN A 65 8.97 -5.53 -9.02
CA ASN A 65 8.23 -6.64 -8.42
C ASN A 65 8.59 -6.87 -6.93
N THR A 66 9.82 -6.54 -6.55
CA THR A 66 10.30 -6.64 -5.17
C THR A 66 9.63 -5.67 -4.19
N LEU A 67 9.34 -4.42 -4.58
CA LEU A 67 8.64 -3.47 -3.72
C LEU A 67 7.19 -3.89 -3.50
N LEU A 68 6.49 -4.23 -4.58
CA LEU A 68 5.11 -4.70 -4.52
C LEU A 68 4.99 -5.91 -3.60
N ARG A 69 5.91 -6.86 -3.75
CA ARG A 69 5.96 -8.07 -2.92
C ARG A 69 6.17 -7.72 -1.45
N ARG A 70 7.15 -6.88 -1.12
CA ARG A 70 7.38 -6.45 0.28
C ARG A 70 6.15 -5.77 0.88
N CYS A 71 5.53 -4.84 0.15
CA CYS A 71 4.32 -4.16 0.63
C CYS A 71 3.14 -5.14 0.78
N TYR A 72 3.02 -6.12 -0.12
CA TYR A 72 1.99 -7.16 -0.02
C TYR A 72 2.21 -8.08 1.18
N ASP A 73 3.46 -8.52 1.41
CA ASP A 73 3.84 -9.42 2.50
C ASP A 73 3.56 -8.81 3.88
N VAL A 74 3.75 -7.48 4.04
CA VAL A 74 3.39 -6.76 5.27
C VAL A 74 1.91 -6.36 5.36
N GLY A 75 1.11 -6.69 4.35
CA GLY A 75 -0.33 -6.38 4.34
C GLY A 75 -0.66 -4.90 4.14
N ASN A 76 0.17 -4.14 3.42
CA ASN A 76 -0.08 -2.73 3.13
C ASN A 76 -1.48 -2.52 2.49
N PRO A 77 -2.35 -1.67 3.07
CA PRO A 77 -3.73 -1.53 2.59
C PRO A 77 -3.85 -1.04 1.14
N SER A 78 -2.97 -0.13 0.70
CA SER A 78 -2.96 0.35 -0.70
C SER A 78 -2.63 -0.78 -1.67
N THR A 79 -1.66 -1.63 -1.31
CA THR A 79 -1.27 -2.82 -2.10
C THR A 79 -2.37 -3.85 -2.17
N LEU A 80 -3.00 -4.17 -1.04
CA LEU A 80 -4.14 -5.09 -0.98
C LEU A 80 -5.29 -4.58 -1.85
N TYR A 81 -5.57 -3.28 -1.82
CA TYR A 81 -6.57 -2.67 -2.71
C TYR A 81 -6.23 -2.84 -4.18
N ILE A 82 -5.02 -2.48 -4.60
CA ILE A 82 -4.59 -2.58 -6.02
C ILE A 82 -4.65 -4.04 -6.50
N LYS A 83 -4.15 -4.98 -5.69
CA LYS A 83 -4.25 -6.41 -6.01
C LYS A 83 -5.69 -6.91 -6.03
N GLY A 84 -6.53 -6.44 -5.12
CA GLY A 84 -7.96 -6.73 -5.12
C GLY A 84 -8.63 -6.29 -6.42
N VAL A 85 -8.35 -5.07 -6.90
CA VAL A 85 -8.85 -4.53 -8.17
C VAL A 85 -8.35 -5.35 -9.36
N GLU A 86 -7.05 -5.64 -9.43
CA GLU A 86 -6.47 -6.49 -10.47
C GLU A 86 -7.12 -7.88 -10.50
N TYR A 87 -7.25 -8.52 -9.34
CA TYR A 87 -7.82 -9.86 -9.23
C TYR A 87 -9.27 -9.89 -9.67
N PHE A 88 -10.07 -8.91 -9.24
CA PHE A 88 -11.48 -8.86 -9.55
C PHE A 88 -11.74 -8.51 -11.02
N TYR A 89 -11.13 -7.43 -11.53
CA TYR A 89 -11.48 -6.85 -12.83
C TYR A 89 -10.63 -7.35 -13.99
N ALA A 90 -9.35 -7.66 -13.76
CA ALA A 90 -8.44 -8.09 -14.82
C ALA A 90 -8.30 -9.62 -14.90
N LEU A 91 -8.28 -10.30 -13.74
CA LEU A 91 -8.01 -11.74 -13.66
C LEU A 91 -9.25 -12.61 -13.42
N GLN A 92 -10.44 -12.01 -13.28
CA GLN A 92 -11.71 -12.71 -13.02
C GLN A 92 -11.71 -13.59 -11.74
N ARG A 93 -10.79 -13.32 -10.81
CA ARG A 93 -10.70 -13.99 -9.49
C ARG A 93 -11.55 -13.22 -8.49
N HIS A 94 -12.86 -13.25 -8.70
CA HIS A 94 -13.81 -12.34 -8.03
C HIS A 94 -13.81 -12.45 -6.50
N GLU A 95 -13.92 -13.66 -5.94
CA GLU A 95 -13.96 -13.88 -4.50
C GLU A 95 -12.65 -13.45 -3.81
N GLU A 96 -11.51 -13.79 -4.41
CA GLU A 96 -10.19 -13.39 -3.89
C GLU A 96 -9.97 -11.88 -4.00
N GLY A 97 -10.38 -11.28 -5.11
CA GLY A 97 -10.34 -9.83 -5.30
C GLY A 97 -11.18 -9.08 -4.27
N LEU A 98 -12.41 -9.54 -4.02
CA LEU A 98 -13.29 -8.99 -2.98
C LEU A 98 -12.69 -9.16 -1.58
N ALA A 99 -12.10 -10.31 -1.27
CA ALA A 99 -11.46 -10.54 0.03
C ALA A 99 -10.29 -9.58 0.29
N LEU A 100 -9.47 -9.32 -0.74
CA LEU A 100 -8.37 -8.35 -0.66
C LEU A 100 -8.87 -6.92 -0.49
N MET A 101 -9.88 -6.50 -1.27
CA MET A 101 -10.50 -5.18 -1.12
C MET A 101 -11.12 -5.00 0.28
N LYS A 102 -11.77 -6.05 0.81
CA LYS A 102 -12.34 -6.04 2.17
C LYS A 102 -11.25 -5.80 3.21
N ARG A 103 -10.13 -6.53 3.14
CA ARG A 103 -9.01 -6.36 4.08
C ARG A 103 -8.43 -4.94 4.04
N ALA A 104 -8.33 -4.35 2.85
CA ALA A 104 -7.89 -2.95 2.71
C ALA A 104 -8.90 -1.97 3.32
N ALA A 105 -10.20 -2.22 3.13
CA ALA A 105 -11.29 -1.42 3.70
C ALA A 105 -11.33 -1.52 5.24
N ASP A 106 -11.21 -2.73 5.79
CA ASP A 106 -11.15 -2.98 7.25
C ASP A 106 -9.93 -2.29 7.89
N ALA A 107 -8.84 -2.14 7.15
CA ALA A 107 -7.65 -1.38 7.57
C ALA A 107 -7.78 0.15 7.39
N GLY A 108 -8.97 0.66 7.03
CA GLY A 108 -9.25 2.08 6.91
C GLY A 108 -8.75 2.75 5.64
N TYR A 109 -8.40 1.98 4.59
CA TYR A 109 -7.99 2.59 3.32
C TYR A 109 -9.20 3.16 2.59
N GLU A 110 -9.31 4.49 2.56
CA GLU A 110 -10.49 5.23 2.09
C GLU A 110 -10.98 4.79 0.72
N ARG A 111 -10.06 4.60 -0.24
CA ARG A 111 -10.40 4.15 -1.61
C ARG A 111 -11.01 2.75 -1.64
N ALA A 112 -10.64 1.88 -0.70
CA ALA A 112 -11.19 0.53 -0.62
C ALA A 112 -12.62 0.52 -0.06
N LEU A 113 -12.99 1.45 0.84
CA LEU A 113 -14.32 1.48 1.45
C LEU A 113 -15.43 1.55 0.40
N TYR A 114 -15.36 2.57 -0.47
CA TYR A 114 -16.35 2.77 -1.52
C TYR A 114 -16.30 1.66 -2.57
N THR A 115 -15.10 1.35 -3.09
CA THR A 115 -14.93 0.36 -4.14
C THR A 115 -15.41 -1.02 -3.69
N TYR A 116 -15.02 -1.48 -2.50
CA TYR A 116 -15.46 -2.76 -1.95
C TYR A 116 -17.00 -2.84 -1.84
N ALA A 117 -17.64 -1.82 -1.28
CA ALA A 117 -19.09 -1.80 -1.10
C ALA A 117 -19.84 -1.91 -2.44
N MET A 118 -19.40 -1.14 -3.44
CA MET A 118 -20.01 -1.12 -4.78
C MET A 118 -19.74 -2.42 -5.54
N THR A 119 -18.49 -2.89 -5.58
CA THR A 119 -18.12 -4.14 -6.26
C THR A 119 -18.84 -5.34 -5.64
N ARG A 120 -18.94 -5.42 -4.31
CA ARG A 120 -19.69 -6.48 -3.62
C ARG A 120 -21.17 -6.48 -3.99
N LYS A 121 -21.80 -5.30 -4.02
CA LYS A 121 -23.21 -5.15 -4.39
C LYS A 121 -23.46 -5.61 -5.82
N LEU A 122 -22.66 -5.14 -6.78
CA LEU A 122 -22.75 -5.52 -8.19
C LEU A 122 -22.52 -7.03 -8.38
N TYR A 123 -21.50 -7.59 -7.74
CA TYR A 123 -21.20 -9.01 -7.83
C TYR A 123 -22.33 -9.89 -7.28
N GLY A 124 -22.94 -9.48 -6.15
CA GLY A 124 -24.12 -10.15 -5.61
C GLY A 124 -25.33 -10.10 -6.55
N MET A 125 -25.55 -8.98 -7.23
CA MET A 125 -26.61 -8.87 -8.25
C MET A 125 -26.37 -9.84 -9.40
N MET A 126 -25.16 -9.83 -9.98
CA MET A 126 -24.82 -10.71 -11.11
C MET A 126 -24.99 -12.20 -10.79
N ARG A 127 -24.55 -12.63 -9.59
CA ARG A 127 -24.74 -14.02 -9.15
C ARG A 127 -26.22 -14.40 -9.01
N ASN A 128 -27.05 -13.48 -8.52
CA ASN A 128 -28.49 -13.74 -8.38
C ASN A 128 -29.20 -13.80 -9.72
N THR A 129 -28.83 -12.98 -10.71
CA THR A 129 -29.44 -13.05 -12.06
C THR A 129 -29.02 -14.30 -12.81
N SER A 130 -27.77 -14.78 -12.65
CA SER A 130 -27.31 -16.05 -13.26
C SER A 130 -27.91 -17.30 -12.61
N LEU A 131 -28.51 -17.21 -11.42
CA LEU A 131 -29.23 -18.31 -10.76
C LEU A 131 -30.72 -18.38 -11.15
N VAL A 132 -31.23 -17.38 -11.89
CA VAL A 132 -32.65 -17.26 -12.28
C VAL A 132 -32.88 -17.62 -13.76
N LEU A 133 -31.81 -17.92 -14.51
CA LEU A 133 -31.84 -18.47 -15.87
C LEU A 133 -31.36 -19.93 -15.86
#